data_AF-A0A7T7BIK8-F1
#
_entry.id   AF-A0A7T7BIK8-F1
#
_cell.length_a   1.000
_cell.length_b   1.000
_cell.length_c   1.000
_cell.angle_alpha   90.00
_cell.angle_beta   90.00
_cell.angle_gamma   90.00
#
_symmetry.space_group_name_H-M   'P 1'
#
loop_
_entity.id
_entity.type
_entity.pdbx_description
1 polymer ?
#
loop_
_entity_poly.entity_id
_entity_poly.type
_entity_poly.pdbx_seq_one_letter_code
_entity_poly.pdbx_strand_id
1 'polypeptide(L)'
;MAEARSSPEVIGVSLPALEVQHETKFEDYSLTDITHVVVHLSDITPKNIRNIMNFNADTSYEYDGKYYVDLIGKMLSVTFFGNENQLELLGTELMGRRVFVAFTNIEQKKELDLNQSSRHEKLQVAEVMFMRTNPRETLKIFWRPARAMVLQRVLAKVMKGSEMGRVRVMRTRSDVIPRKLNPSLSRGSASA
;
A
#
# COMPACT_ATOMS: atom_id res chain seq x y z
N MET A 1 11.89 31.91 -36.44
CA MET A 1 10.76 31.76 -35.50
C MET A 1 10.91 30.41 -34.82
N ALA A 2 11.19 30.39 -33.52
CA ALA A 2 11.35 29.14 -32.76
C ALA A 2 10.07 28.90 -31.95
N GLU A 3 9.39 27.78 -32.22
CA GLU A 3 8.25 27.29 -31.44
C GLU A 3 8.70 26.96 -30.00
N ALA A 4 8.20 27.72 -29.04
CA ALA A 4 8.23 27.32 -27.63
C ALA A 4 7.18 26.22 -27.41
N ARG A 5 7.60 24.95 -27.45
CA ARG A 5 6.77 23.84 -26.99
C ARG A 5 6.68 23.90 -25.47
N SER A 6 5.63 24.56 -24.98
CA SER A 6 5.21 24.47 -23.58
C SER A 6 4.95 23.00 -23.26
N SER A 7 5.76 22.43 -22.37
CA SER A 7 5.48 21.13 -21.77
C SER A 7 4.14 21.21 -21.01
N PRO A 8 3.33 20.14 -20.98
CA PRO A 8 2.12 20.15 -20.17
C PRO A 8 2.54 20.23 -18.71
N GLU A 9 2.18 21.34 -18.06
CA GLU A 9 2.23 21.48 -16.62
C GLU A 9 1.36 20.37 -16.04
N VAL A 10 1.99 19.33 -15.51
CA VAL A 10 1.31 18.28 -14.77
C VAL A 10 0.79 18.97 -13.53
N ILE A 11 -0.49 19.34 -13.55
CA ILE A 11 -1.21 19.82 -12.36
C ILE A 11 -1.32 18.62 -11.42
N GLY A 12 -0.23 18.33 -10.72
CA GLY A 12 -0.23 17.42 -9.58
C GLY A 12 -1.07 18.11 -8.52
N VAL A 13 -2.25 17.55 -8.21
CA VAL A 13 -3.04 17.99 -7.06
C VAL A 13 -2.11 17.96 -5.86
N SER A 14 -1.84 19.13 -5.28
CA SER A 14 -0.95 19.25 -4.13
C SER A 14 -1.54 18.47 -2.97
N LEU A 15 -0.79 17.47 -2.48
CA LEU A 15 -1.19 16.70 -1.30
C LEU A 15 -1.09 17.62 -0.08
N PRO A 16 -2.10 17.65 0.80
CA PRO A 16 -2.04 18.44 2.02
C PRO A 16 -0.92 17.90 2.91
N ALA A 17 -0.11 18.82 3.43
CA ALA A 17 0.96 18.48 4.34
C ALA A 17 0.41 17.85 5.64
N LEU A 18 1.14 16.87 6.18
CA LEU A 18 0.86 16.26 7.47
C LEU A 18 1.91 16.71 8.49
N GLU A 19 1.45 17.26 9.61
CA GLU A 19 2.29 17.42 10.79
C GLU A 19 2.34 16.09 11.55
N VAL A 20 3.55 15.55 11.74
CA VAL A 20 3.76 14.24 12.35
C VAL A 20 4.10 14.38 13.83
N GLN A 21 3.33 13.71 14.68
CA GLN A 21 3.60 13.60 16.11
C GLN A 21 3.84 12.14 16.51
N HIS A 22 4.68 11.94 17.51
CA HIS A 22 4.94 10.63 18.12
C HIS A 22 5.33 10.82 19.60
N GLU A 23 5.25 9.76 20.38
CA GLU A 23 5.77 9.79 21.75
C GLU A 23 7.30 9.81 21.74
N THR A 24 7.91 10.58 22.64
CA THR A 24 9.38 10.74 22.75
C THR A 24 10.12 9.41 22.90
N LYS A 25 9.49 8.40 23.53
CA LYS A 25 10.06 7.05 23.66
C LYS A 25 10.24 6.31 22.32
N PHE A 26 9.72 6.85 21.23
CA PHE A 26 9.84 6.30 19.87
C PHE A 26 10.68 7.19 18.95
N GLU A 27 11.38 8.18 19.48
CA GLU A 27 12.21 9.11 18.69
C GLU A 27 13.38 8.39 17.99
N ASP A 28 13.95 7.36 18.62
CA ASP A 28 15.02 6.53 18.05
C ASP A 28 14.53 5.47 17.05
N TYR A 29 13.22 5.40 16.81
CA TYR A 29 12.65 4.37 15.95
C TYR A 29 12.82 4.73 14.47
N SER A 30 13.60 3.93 13.74
CA SER A 30 13.88 4.22 12.34
C SER A 30 12.65 4.03 11.45
N LEU A 31 12.22 5.11 10.80
CA LEU A 31 11.14 5.05 9.80
C LEU A 31 11.52 4.18 8.59
N THR A 32 12.82 4.03 8.30
CA THR A 32 13.31 3.20 7.20
C THR A 32 12.92 1.74 7.35
N ASP A 33 12.79 1.28 8.59
CA ASP A 33 12.54 -0.13 8.89
C ASP A 33 11.06 -0.48 8.83
N ILE A 34 10.17 0.52 8.71
CA ILE A 34 8.73 0.34 8.64
C ILE A 34 8.36 -0.41 7.35
N THR A 35 7.87 -1.64 7.55
CA THR A 35 7.40 -2.51 6.47
C THR A 35 5.93 -2.29 6.13
N HIS A 36 5.12 -1.87 7.11
CA HIS A 36 3.68 -1.69 6.95
C HIS A 36 3.19 -0.48 7.74
N VAL A 37 2.17 0.19 7.22
CA VAL A 37 1.50 1.32 7.88
C VAL A 37 0.02 0.99 8.03
N VAL A 38 -0.52 1.12 9.22
CA VAL A 38 -1.95 0.91 9.50
C VAL A 38 -2.57 2.22 9.95
N VAL A 39 -3.62 2.63 9.26
CA VAL A 39 -4.32 3.89 9.54
C VAL A 39 -5.67 3.61 10.16
N HIS A 40 -5.98 4.36 11.21
CA HIS A 40 -7.28 4.35 11.85
C HIS A 40 -8.12 5.52 11.32
N LEU A 41 -9.11 5.20 10.49
CA LEU A 41 -10.03 6.19 9.94
C LEU A 41 -11.30 6.25 10.79
N SER A 42 -11.63 7.48 11.18
CA SER A 42 -12.91 7.82 11.79
C SER A 42 -13.83 8.44 10.74
N ASP A 43 -15.13 8.47 11.02
CA ASP A 43 -16.13 9.11 10.14
C ASP A 43 -15.88 10.61 9.89
N ILE A 44 -15.05 11.24 10.73
CA ILE A 44 -14.70 12.67 10.63
C ILE A 44 -13.46 12.88 9.74
N THR A 45 -12.58 11.89 9.64
CA THR A 45 -11.33 12.00 8.89
C THR A 45 -11.58 12.38 7.41
N PRO A 46 -12.52 11.71 6.68
CA PRO A 46 -12.83 12.09 5.30
C PRO A 46 -13.34 13.51 5.15
N LYS A 47 -14.16 13.96 6.12
CA LYS A 47 -14.72 15.32 6.12
C LYS A 47 -13.61 16.36 6.26
N ASN A 48 -12.65 16.12 7.16
CA ASN A 48 -11.54 17.05 7.38
C ASN A 48 -10.61 17.15 6.16
N ILE A 49 -10.25 16.03 5.55
CA ILE A 49 -9.41 16.04 4.34
C ILE A 49 -10.13 16.73 3.18
N ARG A 50 -11.42 16.45 2.98
CA ARG A 50 -12.23 17.11 1.94
C ARG A 50 -12.26 18.63 2.11
N ASN A 51 -12.47 19.09 3.34
CA ASN A 51 -12.52 20.53 3.65
C ASN A 51 -11.19 21.22 3.33
N ILE A 52 -10.06 20.59 3.68
CA ILE A 52 -8.73 21.19 3.48
C ILE A 52 -8.35 21.24 2.01
N MET A 53 -8.72 20.21 1.24
CA MET A 53 -8.44 20.18 -0.19
C MET A 53 -9.38 21.06 -1.02
N ASN A 54 -10.30 21.81 -0.38
CA ASN A 54 -11.31 22.65 -1.05
C ASN A 54 -11.98 21.93 -2.23
N PHE A 55 -12.24 20.63 -2.09
CA PHE A 55 -12.87 19.84 -3.14
C PHE A 55 -14.32 20.34 -3.31
N ASN A 56 -14.53 21.23 -4.29
CA ASN A 56 -15.83 21.69 -4.77
C ASN A 56 -16.58 20.59 -5.55
N ALA A 57 -16.46 19.33 -5.13
CA ALA A 57 -17.25 18.26 -5.70
C ALA A 57 -18.67 18.40 -5.16
N ASP A 58 -19.59 18.65 -6.08
CA ASP A 58 -21.04 18.61 -5.94
C ASP A 58 -21.45 17.48 -4.97
N THR A 59 -22.26 17.80 -3.99
CA THR A 59 -22.59 16.95 -2.82
C THR A 59 -23.43 15.70 -3.14
N SER A 60 -23.50 15.30 -4.41
CA SER A 60 -24.28 14.16 -4.91
C SER A 60 -23.45 12.91 -5.20
N TYR A 61 -22.11 13.00 -5.25
CA TYR A 61 -21.28 11.83 -5.48
C TYR A 61 -20.77 11.24 -4.16
N GLU A 62 -21.25 10.05 -3.83
CA GLU A 62 -20.52 9.07 -3.03
C GLU A 62 -19.09 9.00 -3.59
N TYR A 63 -18.17 9.73 -2.97
CA TYR A 63 -16.76 9.57 -3.22
C TYR A 63 -16.45 8.11 -2.89
N ASP A 64 -16.25 7.30 -3.93
CA ASP A 64 -15.92 5.88 -3.81
C ASP A 64 -14.79 5.76 -2.79
N GLY A 65 -15.04 5.06 -1.68
CA GLY A 65 -14.11 4.99 -0.55
C GLY A 65 -12.68 4.59 -0.97
N LYS A 66 -12.52 4.01 -2.16
CA LYS A 66 -11.25 3.75 -2.83
C LYS A 66 -10.41 5.00 -3.10
N TYR A 67 -10.98 6.08 -3.64
CA TYR A 67 -10.20 7.30 -3.93
C TYR A 67 -9.66 7.91 -2.63
N TYR A 68 -10.49 7.91 -1.59
CA TYR A 68 -10.11 8.45 -0.30
C TYR A 68 -8.97 7.64 0.35
N VAL A 69 -9.04 6.32 0.27
CA VAL A 69 -7.98 5.42 0.74
C VAL A 69 -6.68 5.62 -0.04
N ASP A 70 -6.77 5.78 -1.37
CA ASP A 70 -5.62 6.05 -2.22
C ASP A 70 -4.93 7.37 -1.84
N LEU A 71 -5.72 8.43 -1.67
CA LEU A 71 -5.23 9.74 -1.24
C LEU A 71 -4.51 9.67 0.11
N ILE A 72 -5.08 8.98 1.10
CA ILE A 72 -4.42 8.78 2.40
C ILE A 72 -3.11 8.03 2.23
N GLY A 73 -3.10 6.96 1.42
CA GLY A 73 -1.90 6.20 1.11
C GLY A 73 -0.80 7.13 0.62
N LYS A 74 -1.09 7.93 -0.40
CA LYS A 74 -0.18 8.92 -0.99
C LYS A 74 0.34 9.94 0.01
N MET A 75 -0.54 10.55 0.81
CA MET A 75 -0.14 11.52 1.84
C MET A 75 0.83 10.89 2.85
N LEU A 76 0.56 9.67 3.29
CA LEU A 76 1.42 8.96 4.24
C LEU A 76 2.73 8.51 3.59
N SER A 77 2.71 8.10 2.32
CA SER A 77 3.92 7.73 1.60
C SER A 77 4.90 8.92 1.51
N VAL A 78 4.40 10.10 1.14
CA VAL A 78 5.20 11.33 1.12
C VAL A 78 5.67 11.69 2.53
N THR A 79 4.79 11.60 3.52
CA THR A 79 5.09 12.03 4.89
C THR A 79 6.15 11.17 5.57
N PHE A 80 6.08 9.84 5.43
CA PHE A 80 7.01 8.94 6.09
C PHE A 80 8.26 8.64 5.26
N PHE A 81 8.18 8.72 3.93
CA PHE A 81 9.25 8.24 3.06
C PHE A 81 9.65 9.22 1.94
N GLY A 82 8.99 10.37 1.81
CA GLY A 82 9.31 11.37 0.79
C GLY A 82 8.90 10.98 -0.64
N ASN A 83 8.18 9.87 -0.83
CA ASN A 83 7.77 9.36 -2.14
C ASN A 83 6.30 8.96 -2.13
N GLU A 84 5.50 9.53 -3.04
CA GLU A 84 4.04 9.30 -3.12
C GLU A 84 3.65 7.83 -3.34
N ASN A 85 4.48 7.07 -4.06
CA ASN A 85 4.15 5.72 -4.53
C ASN A 85 4.79 4.62 -3.69
N GLN A 86 5.25 4.92 -2.47
CA GLN A 86 5.98 3.97 -1.63
C GLN A 86 5.06 3.01 -0.86
N LEU A 87 3.82 3.41 -0.59
CA LEU A 87 2.82 2.57 0.06
C LEU A 87 1.83 1.98 -0.94
N GLU A 88 1.63 0.67 -0.88
CA GLU A 88 0.61 -0.07 -1.61
C GLU A 88 -0.51 -0.50 -0.66
N LEU A 89 -1.77 -0.39 -1.08
CA LEU A 89 -2.91 -0.85 -0.28
C LEU A 89 -2.85 -2.38 -0.08
N LEU A 90 -2.67 -2.83 1.17
CA LEU A 90 -2.76 -4.24 1.55
C LEU A 90 -4.21 -4.67 1.77
N GLY A 91 -5.03 -3.75 2.30
CA GLY A 91 -6.47 -3.93 2.39
C GLY A 91 -7.12 -3.16 3.52
N THR A 92 -8.45 -3.18 3.52
CA THR A 92 -9.28 -2.49 4.52
C THR A 92 -9.97 -3.50 5.44
N GLU A 93 -10.36 -3.05 6.63
CA GLU A 93 -11.16 -3.82 7.58
C GLU A 93 -12.01 -2.87 8.44
N LEU A 94 -13.32 -3.12 8.53
CA LEU A 94 -14.21 -2.38 9.42
C LEU A 94 -14.19 -3.03 10.80
N MET A 95 -13.89 -2.26 11.84
CA MET A 95 -13.92 -2.70 13.23
C MET A 95 -14.76 -1.74 14.06
N GLY A 96 -15.99 -2.18 14.38
CA GLY A 96 -16.97 -1.31 15.03
C GLY A 96 -17.28 -0.10 14.15
N ARG A 97 -16.96 1.11 14.64
CA ARG A 97 -17.17 2.38 13.92
C ARG A 97 -15.91 2.94 13.26
N ARG A 98 -14.83 2.17 13.16
CA ARG A 98 -13.56 2.63 12.58
C ARG A 98 -13.15 1.73 11.43
N VAL A 99 -12.65 2.35 10.37
CA VAL A 99 -12.06 1.63 9.25
C VAL A 99 -10.55 1.60 9.45
N PHE A 100 -10.01 0.39 9.43
CA PHE A 100 -8.58 0.12 9.47
C PHE A 100 -8.11 -0.08 8.04
N VAL A 101 -7.10 0.69 7.65
CA VAL A 101 -6.51 0.61 6.31
C VAL A 101 -5.06 0.23 6.48
N ALA A 102 -4.67 -0.93 5.95
CA ALA A 102 -3.30 -1.40 5.99
C ALA A 102 -2.64 -1.14 4.64
N PHE A 103 -1.41 -0.63 4.70
CA PHE A 103 -0.53 -0.42 3.57
C PHE A 103 0.77 -1.18 3.76
N THR A 104 1.37 -1.63 2.66
CA THR A 104 2.68 -2.27 2.61
C THR A 104 3.68 -1.31 1.97
N ASN A 105 4.85 -1.15 2.59
CA ASN A 105 5.97 -0.42 2.00
C ASN A 105 6.61 -1.27 0.89
N ILE A 106 6.53 -0.79 -0.35
CA ILE A 106 6.96 -1.53 -1.54
C ILE A 106 8.48 -1.75 -1.57
N GLU A 107 9.27 -0.81 -1.05
CA GLU A 107 10.74 -0.95 -1.02
C GLU A 107 11.15 -2.09 -0.08
N GLN A 108 10.53 -2.14 1.10
CA GLN A 108 10.77 -3.21 2.08
C GLN A 108 10.20 -4.57 1.64
N LYS A 109 9.10 -4.57 0.88
CA LYS A 109 8.54 -5.79 0.28
C LYS A 109 9.54 -6.48 -0.66
N LYS A 110 10.29 -5.71 -1.47
CA LYS A 110 11.32 -6.26 -2.38
C LYS A 110 12.45 -6.94 -1.61
N GLU A 111 12.87 -6.39 -0.48
CA GLU A 111 13.87 -7.03 0.39
C GLU A 111 13.36 -8.30 1.08
N LEU A 112 12.08 -8.30 1.48
CA LEU A 112 11.41 -9.45 2.11
C LEU A 112 11.18 -10.63 1.14
N ASP A 113 10.99 -10.35 -0.15
CA ASP A 113 10.81 -11.39 -1.17
C ASP A 113 12.14 -12.09 -1.51
N LEU A 114 13.27 -11.41 -1.35
CA LEU A 114 14.62 -11.97 -1.53
C LEU A 114 15.05 -12.87 -0.37
N ASN A 115 14.67 -12.53 0.86
CA ASN A 115 15.03 -13.27 2.07
C ASN A 115 13.87 -14.19 2.52
N GLN A 116 13.70 -15.31 1.82
CA GLN A 116 12.57 -16.24 2.01
C GLN A 116 12.46 -16.91 3.40
N SER A 117 13.46 -16.76 4.28
CA SER A 117 13.57 -17.50 5.54
C SER A 117 13.00 -16.79 6.78
N SER A 118 12.76 -15.48 6.77
CA SER A 118 12.36 -14.73 8.00
C SER A 118 11.24 -13.72 7.80
N ARG A 119 10.29 -13.99 6.90
CA ARG A 119 9.12 -13.13 6.66
C ARG A 119 8.32 -12.77 7.91
N HIS A 120 8.46 -13.51 9.00
CA HIS A 120 7.71 -13.31 10.25
C HIS A 120 8.46 -12.47 11.29
N GLU A 121 9.80 -12.48 11.29
CA GLU A 121 10.60 -11.82 12.34
C GLU A 121 10.88 -10.33 12.06
N LYS A 122 10.67 -9.87 10.82
CA LYS A 122 11.01 -8.50 10.40
C LYS A 122 9.80 -7.58 10.19
N LEU A 123 8.57 -7.98 10.55
CA LEU A 123 7.43 -7.06 10.41
C LEU A 123 7.51 -5.92 11.42
N GLN A 124 7.90 -4.76 10.92
CA GLN A 124 7.72 -3.51 11.62
C GLN A 124 6.48 -2.81 11.07
N VAL A 125 5.50 -2.60 11.95
CA VAL A 125 4.22 -2.03 11.60
C VAL A 125 4.06 -0.71 12.37
N ALA A 126 3.82 0.38 11.66
CA ALA A 126 3.46 1.66 12.25
C ALA A 126 1.93 1.79 12.31
N GLU A 127 1.40 2.15 13.47
CA GLU A 127 0.00 2.48 13.69
C GLU A 127 -0.15 4.01 13.67
N VAL A 128 -0.98 4.50 12.75
CA VAL A 128 -1.19 5.92 12.46
C VAL A 128 -2.62 6.31 12.77
N MET A 129 -2.78 7.43 13.44
CA MET A 129 -4.06 8.02 13.82
C MET A 129 -4.12 9.46 13.34
N PHE A 130 -5.16 9.82 12.61
CA PHE A 130 -5.45 11.22 12.32
C PHE A 130 -5.99 11.90 13.57
N MET A 131 -5.36 13.01 13.96
CA MET A 131 -5.82 13.82 15.06
C MET A 131 -6.95 14.75 14.61
N ARG A 132 -7.81 15.11 15.56
CA ARG A 132 -8.85 16.10 15.30
C ARG A 132 -8.20 17.47 15.21
N THR A 133 -8.23 18.07 14.03
CA THR A 133 -7.73 19.42 13.77
C THR A 133 -8.87 20.34 13.39
N ASN A 134 -8.68 21.64 13.58
CA ASN A 134 -9.57 22.63 12.98
C ASN A 134 -9.46 22.54 11.44
N PRO A 135 -10.55 22.68 10.67
CA PRO A 135 -10.46 22.72 9.20
C PRO A 135 -9.50 23.77 8.63
N ARG A 136 -9.14 24.80 9.40
CA ARG A 136 -8.17 25.84 9.03
C ARG A 136 -6.73 25.52 9.41
N GLU A 137 -6.52 24.44 10.15
CA GLU A 137 -5.19 24.00 10.61
C GLU A 137 -4.68 22.87 9.72
N THR A 138 -3.35 22.75 9.65
CA THR A 138 -2.68 21.63 9.02
C THR A 138 -3.16 20.31 9.62
N LEU A 139 -3.36 19.30 8.79
CA LEU A 139 -3.69 17.96 9.26
C LEU A 139 -2.55 17.43 10.12
N LYS A 140 -2.90 16.89 11.27
CA LYS A 140 -1.93 16.29 12.17
C LYS A 140 -2.17 14.80 12.27
N ILE A 141 -1.09 14.03 12.22
CA ILE A 141 -1.12 12.60 12.49
C ILE A 141 -0.29 12.31 13.73
N PHE A 142 -0.73 11.29 14.45
CA PHE A 142 0.05 10.65 15.50
C PHE A 142 0.44 9.26 15.03
N TRP A 143 1.69 8.87 15.23
CA TRP A 143 2.14 7.51 14.94
C TRP A 143 2.86 6.87 16.12
N ARG A 144 2.84 5.53 16.12
CA ARG A 144 3.60 4.68 17.06
C ARG A 144 3.86 3.31 16.44
N PRO A 145 4.76 2.50 17.00
CA PRO A 145 4.80 1.07 16.74
C PRO A 145 3.45 0.42 17.04
N ALA A 146 3.03 -0.49 16.16
CA ALA A 146 1.72 -1.10 16.25
C ALA A 146 1.55 -1.97 17.49
N ARG A 147 0.37 -1.88 18.10
CA ARG A 147 -0.01 -2.77 19.20
C ARG A 147 -0.11 -4.21 18.71
N ALA A 148 0.10 -5.16 19.62
CA ALA A 148 0.09 -6.60 19.33
C ALA A 148 -1.14 -7.06 18.50
N MET A 149 -2.34 -6.55 18.83
CA MET A 149 -3.56 -6.89 18.09
C MET A 149 -3.56 -6.38 16.64
N VAL A 150 -3.00 -5.18 16.39
CA VAL A 150 -2.90 -4.61 15.04
C VAL A 150 -1.84 -5.38 14.24
N LEU A 151 -0.70 -5.66 14.87
CA LEU A 151 0.37 -6.48 14.28
C LEU A 151 -0.13 -7.86 13.85
N GLN A 152 -0.84 -8.58 14.72
CA GLN A 152 -1.43 -9.89 14.42
C GLN A 152 -2.39 -9.86 13.21
N ARG A 153 -3.15 -8.78 13.04
CA ARG A 153 -4.09 -8.64 11.93
C ARG A 153 -3.38 -8.38 10.61
N VAL A 154 -2.34 -7.54 10.62
CA VAL A 154 -1.49 -7.33 9.45
C VAL A 154 -0.82 -8.64 9.06
N LEU A 155 -0.26 -9.36 10.02
CA LEU A 155 0.32 -10.70 9.82
C LEU A 155 -0.67 -11.65 9.13
N ALA A 156 -1.89 -11.77 9.64
CA ALA A 156 -2.92 -12.62 9.03
C ALA A 156 -3.26 -12.23 7.58
N LYS A 157 -3.34 -10.92 7.28
CA LYS A 157 -3.58 -10.42 5.91
C LYS A 157 -2.42 -10.73 4.97
N VAL A 158 -1.18 -10.51 5.41
CA VAL A 158 0.04 -10.82 4.64
C VAL A 158 0.10 -12.31 4.34
N MET A 159 -0.16 -13.17 5.33
CA MET A 159 -0.17 -14.63 5.14
C MET A 159 -1.22 -15.08 4.13
N LYS A 160 -2.47 -14.58 4.27
CA LYS A 160 -3.54 -14.90 3.32
C LYS A 160 -3.22 -14.47 1.88
N GLY A 161 -2.57 -13.31 1.72
CA GLY A 161 -2.08 -12.84 0.41
C GLY A 161 -1.00 -13.76 -0.17
N SER A 162 -0.06 -14.22 0.65
CA SER A 162 1.01 -15.14 0.24
C SER A 162 0.48 -16.53 -0.14
N GLU A 163 -0.46 -17.08 0.61
CA GLU A 163 -1.08 -18.38 0.32
C GLU A 163 -1.85 -18.35 -1.01
N MET A 164 -2.65 -17.31 -1.25
CA MET A 164 -3.33 -17.15 -2.55
C MET A 164 -2.36 -16.96 -3.71
N GLY A 165 -1.24 -16.27 -3.50
CA GLY A 165 -0.16 -16.16 -4.48
C GLY A 165 0.46 -17.52 -4.82
N ARG A 166 0.78 -18.34 -3.82
CA ARG A 166 1.32 -19.70 -4.01
C ARG A 166 0.35 -20.62 -4.77
N VAL A 167 -0.94 -20.60 -4.41
CA VAL A 167 -1.96 -21.41 -5.09
C VAL A 167 -2.12 -20.99 -6.55
N ARG A 168 -2.07 -19.68 -6.85
CA ARG A 168 -2.09 -19.18 -8.24
C ARG A 168 -0.87 -19.62 -9.03
N VAL A 169 0.34 -19.47 -8.48
CA VAL A 169 1.58 -19.89 -9.15
C VAL A 169 1.61 -21.40 -9.41
N MET A 170 1.12 -22.20 -8.45
CA MET A 170 0.99 -23.65 -8.65
C MET A 170 0.02 -23.98 -9.78
N ARG A 171 -1.16 -23.34 -9.85
CA ARG A 171 -2.11 -23.53 -10.96
C ARG A 171 -1.51 -23.14 -12.31
N THR A 172 -0.82 -22.00 -12.38
CA THR A 172 -0.17 -21.55 -13.62
C THR A 172 0.95 -22.50 -14.07
N ARG A 173 1.70 -23.12 -13.14
CA ARG A 173 2.71 -24.13 -13.50
C ARG A 173 2.11 -25.45 -13.97
N SER A 174 0.97 -25.86 -13.44
CA SER A 174 0.27 -27.07 -13.90
C SER A 174 -0.42 -26.90 -15.26
N ASP A 175 -0.73 -25.67 -15.69
CA ASP A 175 -1.36 -25.40 -16.99
C ASP A 175 -0.36 -25.25 -18.16
N VAL A 176 0.95 -25.31 -17.90
CA VAL A 176 1.96 -25.43 -18.96
C VAL A 176 2.04 -26.90 -19.38
N ILE A 177 1.08 -27.31 -20.20
CA ILE A 177 1.12 -28.57 -20.94
C ILE A 177 2.40 -28.57 -21.81
N PRO A 178 3.33 -29.53 -21.66
CA PRO A 178 4.40 -29.67 -22.62
C PRO A 178 3.77 -30.07 -23.96
N ARG A 179 3.85 -29.16 -24.95
CA ARG A 179 3.56 -29.50 -26.35
C ARG A 179 4.44 -30.70 -26.70
N LYS A 180 3.77 -31.82 -26.99
CA LYS A 180 4.34 -33.06 -27.49
C LYS A 180 5.47 -32.78 -28.48
N LEU A 181 6.67 -33.24 -28.16
CA LEU A 181 7.71 -33.51 -29.15
C LEU A 181 7.16 -34.56 -30.13
N ASN A 182 6.97 -34.15 -31.38
CA ASN A 182 6.77 -35.08 -32.49
C ASN A 182 8.05 -35.88 -32.69
N PRO A 183 8.02 -37.22 -32.75
CA PRO A 183 9.11 -37.99 -33.34
C PRO A 183 8.98 -37.92 -34.87
N SER A 184 9.97 -37.32 -35.51
CA SER A 184 10.17 -37.35 -36.97
C SER A 184 10.62 -38.73 -37.45
N LEU A 185 10.24 -39.05 -38.68
CA LEU A 185 10.60 -40.23 -39.47
C LEU A 185 12.10 -40.60 -39.43
N SER A 186 12.39 -41.91 -39.49
CA SER A 186 13.54 -42.42 -40.24
C SER A 186 13.14 -43.60 -41.14
N ARG A 187 13.33 -43.43 -42.46
CA ARG A 187 13.34 -44.48 -43.49
C ARG A 187 14.57 -45.39 -43.32
N GLY A 188 14.47 -46.66 -43.73
CA GLY A 188 15.66 -47.45 -44.10
C GLY A 188 15.52 -48.98 -44.07
N SER A 189 15.05 -49.55 -45.19
CA SER A 189 15.36 -50.82 -45.90
C SER A 189 16.09 -52.03 -45.27
N ALA A 190 15.64 -53.23 -45.74
CA ALA A 190 16.39 -54.50 -46.01
C ALA A 190 16.85 -55.33 -44.77
N SER A 191 16.84 -56.66 -44.68
CA SER A 191 16.58 -57.82 -45.57
C SER A 191 16.36 -59.07 -44.70
N ALA A 192 15.60 -60.05 -45.18
CA ALA A 192 15.89 -61.50 -45.21
C ALA A 192 14.65 -62.26 -45.72
#